data_AF-A0A915ZDA0-F1
#
_entry.id   AF-A0A915ZDA0-F1
#
_cell.length_a   1.000
_cell.length_b   1.000
_cell.length_c   1.000
_cell.angle_alpha   90.00
_cell.angle_beta   90.00
_cell.angle_gamma   90.00
#
_symmetry.space_group_name_H-M   'P 1'
#
loop_
_entity.id
_entity.type
_entity.pdbx_description
1 polymer ?
#
loop_
_entity_poly.entity_id
_entity_poly.type
_entity_poly.pdbx_seq_one_letter_code
_entity_poly.pdbx_strand_id
1 'polypeptide(L)'
;MSKEQEKFNTQYSNEKEIVIFRSKSIFNFSKSEFTNLKGSLKIEGFKNLGKVSLKELKLTGLKINDCSQLNRFDLSELTKLTSLTVRDCPKLTPDDCSLIKLTSLKSLTISNCSRFNKIFNLSLFPKLESLSIIESSNLITFDCSPSGLTNLEISDCSQLNQITGFSKLPKLDSLSVINCPKLTKLNCSSIKTLIELEVSDLEELNCSNTSIEELSLNLCPNITKLTCLNNKKLNKLDLSNCSNLVDLNCTGSILTSVDLSYCPKSIKVEPSDLIITQKKENIRNILLVGCTGGGRSTLANVLSDTNNFKESAYAVIDTIGVGDTKLSTENTLFKIAEGILSMPEGINHVLYVINRRFIGDEISTFNMIRDSIFKSGILDYLTIVRTRFSNFRNKGECETDMKKMREENELIAEIINSCNGVVHVDNPPINIIEEDDDDYKDRILFNKNARKKSRNKLLTYLEEKNMDEQFKSENWEVLCNEIIEYIRNNNLQELEIDPDILKLSEEACLIL
;
A
#
# COMPACT_ATOMS: atom_id res chain seq x y z
N MET A 1 33.49 4.29 0.80
CA MET A 1 32.16 4.68 1.30
C MET A 1 31.94 4.22 2.74
N SER A 2 31.91 2.91 3.08
CA SER A 2 31.56 2.48 4.45
C SER A 2 32.42 3.08 5.57
N LYS A 3 33.76 3.13 5.44
CA LYS A 3 34.63 3.75 6.45
C LYS A 3 34.43 5.26 6.62
N GLU A 4 34.11 5.98 5.55
CA GLU A 4 33.82 7.43 5.61
C GLU A 4 32.43 7.67 6.20
N GLN A 5 31.46 6.80 5.91
CA GLN A 5 30.12 6.80 6.49
C GLN A 5 30.15 6.54 8.00
N GLU A 6 30.92 5.57 8.47
CA GLU A 6 31.08 5.28 9.91
C GLU A 6 31.70 6.46 10.67
N LYS A 7 32.74 7.08 10.09
CA LYS A 7 33.34 8.30 10.65
C LYS A 7 32.34 9.45 10.69
N PHE A 8 31.58 9.66 9.61
CA PHE A 8 30.55 10.68 9.54
C PHE A 8 29.50 10.47 10.65
N ASN A 9 29.01 9.24 10.81
CA ASN A 9 28.03 8.88 11.84
C ASN A 9 28.57 9.11 13.24
N THR A 10 29.81 8.68 13.51
CA THR A 10 30.46 8.87 14.81
C THR A 10 30.58 10.36 15.16
N GLN A 11 30.91 11.19 14.16
CA GLN A 11 31.09 12.63 14.38
C GLN A 11 29.78 13.40 14.53
N TYR A 12 28.72 13.03 13.79
CA TYR A 12 27.54 13.88 13.64
C TYR A 12 26.24 13.31 14.21
N SER A 13 26.17 12.04 14.61
CA SER A 13 24.93 11.38 15.09
C SER A 13 24.24 12.09 16.26
N ASN A 14 25.02 12.76 17.12
CA ASN A 14 24.51 13.48 18.29
C ASN A 14 24.43 15.00 18.10
N GLU A 15 24.88 15.52 16.94
CA GLU A 15 24.94 16.95 16.68
C GLU A 15 23.56 17.51 16.34
N LYS A 16 23.30 18.77 16.75
CA LYS A 16 22.05 19.47 16.42
C LYS A 16 22.05 20.07 15.03
N GLU A 17 23.23 20.40 14.50
CA GLU A 17 23.40 20.94 13.16
C GLU A 17 24.57 20.25 12.45
N ILE A 18 24.35 19.86 11.19
CA ILE A 18 25.41 19.43 10.29
C ILE A 18 25.59 20.53 9.26
N VAL A 19 26.80 21.09 9.17
CA VAL A 19 27.14 22.11 8.19
C VAL A 19 28.48 21.74 7.55
N ILE A 20 28.46 21.36 6.27
CA ILE A 20 29.63 20.91 5.52
C ILE A 20 29.62 21.61 4.15
N PHE A 21 30.72 22.28 3.85
CA PHE A 21 30.95 22.93 2.56
C PHE A 21 32.34 22.58 2.06
N ARG A 22 32.47 22.30 0.76
CA ARG A 22 33.77 22.10 0.12
C ARG A 22 34.49 23.45 0.02
N SER A 23 35.42 23.73 0.93
CA SER A 23 36.13 25.02 0.90
C SER A 23 37.05 25.17 -0.33
N LYS A 24 37.00 26.35 -0.96
CA LYS A 24 38.13 26.98 -1.69
C LYS A 24 38.66 28.25 -0.98
N SER A 25 38.14 28.59 0.20
CA SER A 25 38.41 29.85 0.91
C SER A 25 39.12 29.63 2.25
N ILE A 26 40.04 30.53 2.57
CA ILE A 26 40.98 30.51 3.70
C ILE A 26 40.27 30.84 5.05
N PHE A 27 38.99 31.22 5.01
CA PHE A 27 38.18 31.54 6.19
C PHE A 27 37.00 30.57 6.30
N ASN A 28 37.14 29.44 7.01
CA ASN A 28 35.97 28.68 7.44
C ASN A 28 36.19 27.80 8.66
N PHE A 29 35.23 27.86 9.59
CA PHE A 29 35.12 27.10 10.84
C PHE A 29 34.54 25.67 10.67
N SER A 30 34.49 25.13 9.44
CA SER A 30 34.02 23.75 9.22
C SER A 30 35.07 22.73 9.63
N LYS A 31 34.68 21.70 10.39
CA LYS A 31 35.48 20.49 10.64
C LYS A 31 35.91 19.92 9.27
N SER A 32 37.21 20.06 8.94
CA SER A 32 37.77 19.95 7.58
C SER A 32 37.73 18.55 6.95
N GLU A 33 37.41 17.51 7.74
CA GLU A 33 37.56 16.10 7.34
C GLU A 33 36.57 15.64 6.25
N PHE A 34 35.40 16.27 6.12
CA PHE A 34 34.32 15.78 5.22
C PHE A 34 34.11 16.61 3.94
N THR A 35 35.03 17.53 3.63
CA THR A 35 34.91 18.43 2.47
C THR A 35 35.00 17.74 1.10
N ASN A 36 35.45 16.48 1.07
CA ASN A 36 35.65 15.70 -0.15
C ASN A 36 34.67 14.52 -0.31
N LEU A 37 33.60 14.48 0.50
CA LEU A 37 32.57 13.44 0.40
C LEU A 37 32.04 13.31 -1.04
N LYS A 38 31.95 12.07 -1.48
CA LYS A 38 31.51 11.64 -2.81
C LYS A 38 30.71 10.35 -2.72
N GLY A 39 29.93 10.05 -3.75
CA GLY A 39 29.08 8.85 -3.76
C GLY A 39 27.79 9.05 -2.97
N SER A 40 27.27 7.99 -2.36
CA SER A 40 26.05 8.05 -1.54
C SER A 40 26.36 8.51 -0.11
N LEU A 41 25.46 9.19 0.59
CA LEU A 41 25.59 9.48 2.02
C LEU A 41 24.26 9.13 2.71
N LYS A 42 24.32 8.44 3.85
CA LYS A 42 23.16 8.14 4.69
C LYS A 42 23.24 8.95 5.98
N ILE A 43 22.16 9.65 6.33
CA ILE A 43 21.95 10.32 7.62
C ILE A 43 20.74 9.64 8.25
N GLU A 44 20.98 8.73 9.19
CA GLU A 44 19.95 7.79 9.67
C GLU A 44 19.91 7.73 11.19
N GLY A 45 18.74 7.98 11.76
CA GLY A 45 18.51 7.90 13.20
C GLY A 45 19.15 9.03 14.01
N PHE A 46 19.48 10.18 13.39
CA PHE A 46 20.13 11.30 14.08
C PHE A 46 19.06 12.10 14.85
N LYS A 47 18.64 11.57 16.00
CA LYS A 47 17.45 12.06 16.73
C LYS A 47 17.53 13.50 17.21
N ASN A 48 18.72 14.09 17.36
CA ASN A 48 18.90 15.48 17.81
C ASN A 48 19.04 16.50 16.67
N LEU A 49 19.18 16.02 15.44
CA LEU A 49 19.53 16.83 14.28
C LEU A 49 18.36 17.73 13.87
N GLY A 50 18.51 19.04 14.05
CA GLY A 50 17.52 20.03 13.64
C GLY A 50 17.75 20.59 12.24
N LYS A 51 19.00 20.58 11.77
CA LYS A 51 19.40 21.19 10.50
C LYS A 51 20.53 20.44 9.81
N VAL A 52 20.42 20.30 8.49
CA VAL A 52 21.49 19.83 7.61
C VAL A 52 21.81 20.88 6.56
N SER A 53 23.08 21.22 6.35
CA SER A 53 23.53 22.05 5.24
C SER A 53 24.74 21.41 4.59
N LEU A 54 24.58 20.93 3.36
CA LEU A 54 25.62 20.27 2.59
C LEU A 54 25.79 21.00 1.26
N LYS A 55 26.95 21.63 1.04
CA LYS A 55 27.21 22.44 -0.15
C LYS A 55 28.50 22.02 -0.85
N GLU A 56 28.49 22.12 -2.18
CA GLU A 56 29.64 21.90 -3.05
C GLU A 56 30.30 20.49 -2.94
N LEU A 57 29.60 19.49 -2.37
CA LEU A 57 30.07 18.11 -2.30
C LEU A 57 29.84 17.35 -3.61
N LYS A 58 30.57 16.24 -3.81
CA LYS A 58 30.44 15.37 -5.00
C LYS A 58 29.52 14.18 -4.73
N LEU A 59 28.51 14.38 -3.89
CA LEU A 59 27.51 13.35 -3.59
C LEU A 59 26.67 13.04 -4.82
N THR A 60 26.41 11.76 -5.05
CA THR A 60 25.50 11.23 -6.08
C THR A 60 24.20 10.71 -5.45
N GLY A 61 24.25 10.25 -4.20
CA GLY A 61 23.06 9.84 -3.43
C GLY A 61 23.03 10.48 -2.05
N LEU A 62 21.85 10.79 -1.55
CA LEU A 62 21.65 11.24 -0.16
C LEU A 62 20.36 10.63 0.38
N LYS A 63 20.46 9.93 1.51
CA LYS A 63 19.32 9.39 2.26
C LYS A 63 19.29 10.04 3.63
N ILE A 64 18.16 10.65 3.99
CA ILE A 64 17.91 11.23 5.31
C ILE A 64 16.71 10.49 5.88
N ASN A 65 16.96 9.63 6.87
CA ASN A 65 15.96 8.75 7.44
C ASN A 65 15.88 8.96 8.96
N ASP A 66 14.69 8.88 9.52
CA ASP A 66 14.47 8.81 10.96
C ASP A 66 15.13 9.96 11.77
N CYS A 67 15.10 11.17 11.20
CA CYS A 67 15.63 12.38 11.80
C CYS A 67 14.50 13.21 12.42
N SER A 68 13.97 12.73 13.56
CA SER A 68 12.73 13.25 14.18
C SER A 68 12.70 14.76 14.51
N GLN A 69 13.85 15.40 14.66
CA GLN A 69 13.96 16.84 14.98
C GLN A 69 14.26 17.71 13.76
N LEU A 70 14.55 17.10 12.61
CA LEU A 70 14.98 17.80 11.41
C LEU A 70 13.83 18.66 10.90
N ASN A 71 14.05 19.97 10.92
CA ASN A 71 13.06 20.97 10.50
C ASN A 71 13.50 21.72 9.23
N ARG A 72 14.79 21.68 8.89
CA ARG A 72 15.28 22.24 7.63
C ARG A 72 16.47 21.50 7.07
N PHE A 73 16.61 21.53 5.75
CA PHE A 73 17.90 21.26 5.12
C PHE A 73 18.22 22.27 4.02
N ASP A 74 19.51 22.48 3.78
CA ASP A 74 20.03 23.23 2.66
C ASP A 74 21.00 22.35 1.89
N LEU A 75 20.48 21.78 0.79
CA LEU A 75 21.22 20.93 -0.14
C LEU A 75 21.51 21.71 -1.43
N SER A 76 21.41 23.05 -1.38
CA SER A 76 21.77 23.89 -2.50
C SER A 76 23.22 23.58 -2.89
N GLU A 77 23.47 23.49 -4.20
CA GLU A 77 24.81 23.27 -4.78
C GLU A 77 25.34 21.83 -4.76
N LEU A 78 24.54 20.84 -4.34
CA LEU A 78 24.82 19.42 -4.62
C LEU A 78 24.51 19.06 -6.09
N THR A 79 25.17 19.73 -7.03
CA THR A 79 24.92 19.65 -8.48
C THR A 79 25.14 18.27 -9.10
N LYS A 80 25.81 17.35 -8.39
CA LYS A 80 26.05 15.95 -8.79
C LYS A 80 25.05 14.96 -8.20
N LEU A 81 24.16 15.40 -7.33
CA LEU A 81 23.18 14.55 -6.67
C LEU A 81 22.18 14.03 -7.70
N THR A 82 22.06 12.71 -7.82
CA THR A 82 21.15 12.02 -8.73
C THR A 82 20.00 11.36 -7.99
N SER A 83 20.15 11.03 -6.70
CA SER A 83 19.10 10.46 -5.85
C SER A 83 19.03 11.16 -4.50
N LEU A 84 17.80 11.52 -4.08
CA LEU A 84 17.50 12.06 -2.77
C LEU A 84 16.32 11.31 -2.16
N THR A 85 16.51 10.78 -0.96
CA THR A 85 15.46 10.15 -0.16
C THR A 85 15.35 10.85 1.18
N VAL A 86 14.15 11.25 1.56
CA VAL A 86 13.84 11.83 2.88
C VAL A 86 12.68 11.05 3.47
N ARG A 87 12.91 10.37 4.60
CA ARG A 87 11.91 9.57 5.30
C ARG A 87 11.86 9.90 6.78
N ASP A 88 10.68 9.77 7.38
CA ASP A 88 10.47 9.86 8.83
C ASP A 88 11.06 11.15 9.43
N CYS A 89 10.78 12.28 8.75
CA CYS A 89 11.21 13.62 9.15
C CYS A 89 9.97 14.50 9.44
N PRO A 90 9.21 14.24 10.53
CA PRO A 90 7.88 14.82 10.75
C PRO A 90 7.88 16.33 11.02
N LYS A 91 9.02 16.92 11.40
CA LYS A 91 9.14 18.37 11.64
C LYS A 91 9.51 19.19 10.41
N LEU A 92 9.88 18.52 9.31
CA LEU A 92 10.42 19.15 8.11
C LEU A 92 9.30 19.84 7.32
N THR A 93 9.56 21.08 6.92
CA THR A 93 8.66 21.90 6.10
C THR A 93 9.29 22.14 4.72
N PRO A 94 8.51 22.12 3.63
CA PRO A 94 9.03 22.38 2.28
C PRO A 94 9.68 23.76 2.13
N ASP A 95 9.13 24.78 2.81
CA ASP A 95 9.59 26.18 2.69
C ASP A 95 10.95 26.44 3.33
N ASP A 96 11.32 25.65 4.33
CA ASP A 96 12.62 25.77 4.99
C ASP A 96 13.71 24.93 4.29
N CYS A 97 13.35 24.25 3.21
CA CYS A 97 14.24 23.36 2.46
C CYS A 97 14.72 24.00 1.15
N SER A 98 16.04 24.13 0.97
CA SER A 98 16.62 24.70 -0.26
C SER A 98 17.20 23.64 -1.19
N LEU A 99 16.66 23.58 -2.42
CA LEU A 99 17.00 22.59 -3.46
C LEU A 99 17.30 23.23 -4.84
N ILE A 100 17.50 24.54 -4.90
CA ILE A 100 17.46 25.40 -6.11
C ILE A 100 18.44 24.98 -7.24
N LYS A 101 19.48 24.19 -6.94
CA LYS A 101 20.54 23.81 -7.89
C LYS A 101 20.70 22.29 -8.11
N LEU A 102 19.71 21.48 -7.72
CA LEU A 102 19.76 20.02 -7.93
C LEU A 102 19.42 19.62 -9.37
N THR A 103 20.15 20.17 -10.34
CA THR A 103 19.87 20.02 -11.78
C THR A 103 20.17 18.63 -12.35
N SER A 104 20.87 17.77 -11.57
CA SER A 104 21.18 16.38 -11.94
C SER A 104 20.26 15.36 -11.27
N LEU A 105 19.32 15.80 -10.43
CA LEU A 105 18.47 14.89 -9.67
C LEU A 105 17.57 14.09 -10.62
N LYS A 106 17.62 12.76 -10.48
CA LYS A 106 16.84 11.79 -11.28
C LYS A 106 15.76 11.12 -10.46
N SER A 107 16.00 10.89 -9.18
CA SER A 107 15.05 10.24 -8.27
C SER A 107 14.87 11.06 -7.00
N LEU A 108 13.62 11.27 -6.60
CA LEU A 108 13.24 11.91 -5.35
C LEU A 108 12.20 11.05 -4.63
N THR A 109 12.46 10.72 -3.37
CA THR A 109 11.48 10.05 -2.51
C THR A 109 11.25 10.88 -1.25
N ILE A 110 10.00 11.22 -0.97
CA ILE A 110 9.55 11.81 0.29
C ILE A 110 8.58 10.84 0.94
N SER A 111 8.85 10.41 2.17
CA SER A 111 7.98 9.47 2.89
C SER A 111 7.80 9.89 4.35
N ASN A 112 6.58 9.75 4.89
CA ASN A 112 6.26 10.03 6.29
C ASN A 112 6.79 11.39 6.78
N CYS A 113 6.62 12.42 5.95
CA CYS A 113 7.01 13.80 6.26
C CYS A 113 5.75 14.61 6.55
N SER A 114 5.18 14.42 7.73
CA SER A 114 3.81 14.88 8.04
C SER A 114 3.58 16.38 7.89
N ARG A 115 4.58 17.26 7.91
CA ARG A 115 4.41 18.71 7.68
C ARG A 115 4.49 19.15 6.21
N PHE A 116 4.67 18.22 5.27
CA PHE A 116 4.65 18.52 3.84
C PHE A 116 3.20 18.71 3.37
N ASN A 117 2.73 19.96 3.38
CA ASN A 117 1.44 20.33 2.82
C ASN A 117 1.47 20.63 1.31
N LYS A 118 2.69 20.75 0.75
CA LYS A 118 3.00 20.93 -0.67
C LYS A 118 4.33 20.26 -0.97
N ILE A 119 4.55 19.90 -2.23
CA ILE A 119 5.83 19.39 -2.71
C ILE A 119 6.66 20.54 -3.31
N PHE A 120 7.96 20.33 -3.42
CA PHE A 120 8.87 21.24 -4.12
C PHE A 120 8.43 21.47 -5.57
N ASN A 121 8.66 22.69 -6.07
CA ASN A 121 8.45 22.99 -7.49
C ASN A 121 9.36 22.09 -8.35
N LEU A 122 8.75 21.15 -9.08
CA LEU A 122 9.46 20.16 -9.88
C LEU A 122 10.25 20.77 -11.06
N SER A 123 9.93 22.01 -11.45
CA SER A 123 10.72 22.77 -12.44
C SER A 123 12.19 22.93 -12.03
N LEU A 124 12.50 22.83 -10.74
CA LEU A 124 13.86 22.87 -10.21
C LEU A 124 14.68 21.62 -10.57
N PHE A 125 14.02 20.53 -11.00
CA PHE A 125 14.60 19.22 -11.25
C PHE A 125 14.37 18.79 -12.72
N PRO A 126 15.04 19.44 -13.69
CA PRO A 126 14.77 19.21 -15.12
C PRO A 126 15.11 17.78 -15.62
N LYS A 127 15.84 16.99 -14.82
CA LYS A 127 16.21 15.60 -15.13
C LYS A 127 15.50 14.58 -14.26
N LEU A 128 14.50 15.00 -13.48
CA LEU A 128 13.77 14.10 -12.59
C LEU A 128 12.98 13.10 -13.43
N GLU A 129 13.32 11.82 -13.25
CA GLU A 129 12.75 10.67 -13.95
C GLU A 129 11.79 9.91 -13.02
N SER A 130 12.02 9.90 -11.71
CA SER A 130 11.21 9.16 -10.72
C SER A 130 10.90 10.03 -9.49
N LEU A 131 9.63 10.01 -9.08
CA LEU A 131 9.15 10.67 -7.87
C LEU A 131 8.22 9.73 -7.09
N SER A 132 8.51 9.53 -5.81
CA SER A 132 7.62 8.83 -4.86
C SER A 132 7.27 9.75 -3.69
N ILE A 133 5.97 9.89 -3.41
CA ILE A 133 5.42 10.65 -2.28
C ILE A 133 4.55 9.68 -1.46
N ILE A 134 5.00 9.31 -0.28
CA ILE A 134 4.41 8.25 0.53
C ILE A 134 4.04 8.81 1.91
N GLU A 135 2.90 8.43 2.47
CA GLU A 135 2.50 8.78 3.84
C GLU A 135 2.60 10.30 4.12
N SER A 136 2.26 11.13 3.12
CA SER A 136 2.31 12.59 3.23
C SER A 136 0.95 13.13 3.65
N SER A 137 0.56 12.84 4.89
CA SER A 137 -0.80 13.00 5.41
C SER A 137 -1.36 14.43 5.39
N ASN A 138 -0.53 15.48 5.23
CA ASN A 138 -1.02 16.87 5.14
C ASN A 138 -0.97 17.45 3.72
N LEU A 139 -0.55 16.67 2.71
CA LEU A 139 -0.52 17.10 1.32
C LEU A 139 -1.95 17.20 0.80
N ILE A 140 -2.40 18.41 0.45
CA ILE A 140 -3.78 18.65 -0.02
C ILE A 140 -3.85 18.62 -1.55
N THR A 141 -2.90 19.27 -2.21
CA THR A 141 -2.83 19.34 -3.68
C THR A 141 -1.40 19.10 -4.16
N PHE A 142 -1.28 18.58 -5.37
CA PHE A 142 0.00 18.31 -6.00
C PHE A 142 -0.01 18.72 -7.48
N ASP A 143 0.95 19.56 -7.89
CA ASP A 143 1.24 19.84 -9.30
C ASP A 143 2.47 19.03 -9.71
N CYS A 144 2.26 18.05 -10.59
CA CYS A 144 3.34 17.22 -11.13
C CYS A 144 4.11 17.90 -12.28
N SER A 145 3.75 19.14 -12.64
CA SER A 145 4.27 19.83 -13.81
C SER A 145 5.25 20.99 -13.53
N PRO A 146 5.98 21.40 -14.57
CA PRO A 146 6.51 20.55 -15.65
C PRO A 146 7.58 19.60 -15.09
N SER A 147 7.57 18.34 -15.52
CA SER A 147 8.61 17.38 -15.12
C SER A 147 8.94 16.39 -16.24
N GLY A 148 10.14 15.81 -16.15
CA GLY A 148 10.60 14.75 -17.06
C GLY A 148 10.25 13.35 -16.59
N LEU A 149 9.27 13.23 -15.67
CA LEU A 149 8.96 11.98 -14.98
C LEU A 149 8.60 10.87 -15.98
N THR A 150 9.22 9.72 -15.76
CA THR A 150 8.77 8.43 -16.29
C THR A 150 7.91 7.73 -15.25
N ASN A 151 8.30 7.78 -13.97
CA ASN A 151 7.59 7.12 -12.88
C ASN A 151 7.07 8.12 -11.84
N LEU A 152 5.79 8.03 -11.48
CA LEU A 152 5.17 8.79 -10.39
C LEU A 152 4.39 7.85 -9.47
N GLU A 153 4.79 7.82 -8.20
CA GLU A 153 4.12 7.08 -7.14
C GLU A 153 3.64 8.04 -6.06
N ILE A 154 2.36 7.93 -5.71
CA ILE A 154 1.74 8.65 -4.60
C ILE A 154 0.95 7.63 -3.80
N SER A 155 1.29 7.46 -2.52
CA SER A 155 0.56 6.53 -1.65
C SER A 155 0.29 7.11 -0.26
N ASP A 156 -0.79 6.67 0.36
CA ASP A 156 -1.11 6.94 1.77
C ASP A 156 -1.17 8.45 2.10
N CYS A 157 -1.69 9.24 1.15
CA CYS A 157 -1.85 10.69 1.28
C CYS A 157 -3.30 11.03 1.62
N SER A 158 -3.68 10.86 2.89
CA SER A 158 -5.07 10.92 3.36
C SER A 158 -5.82 12.24 3.14
N GLN A 159 -5.11 13.35 2.90
CA GLN A 159 -5.71 14.67 2.64
C GLN A 159 -5.64 15.11 1.18
N LEU A 160 -4.96 14.36 0.31
CA LEU A 160 -4.76 14.72 -1.09
C LEU A 160 -6.09 14.64 -1.82
N ASN A 161 -6.54 15.76 -2.39
CA ASN A 161 -7.81 15.83 -3.10
C ASN A 161 -7.66 16.28 -4.57
N GLN A 162 -6.46 16.69 -4.98
CA GLN A 162 -6.23 17.14 -6.34
C GLN A 162 -4.79 16.90 -6.81
N ILE A 163 -4.65 16.27 -7.97
CA ILE A 163 -3.41 16.21 -8.73
C ILE A 163 -3.61 16.93 -10.07
N THR A 164 -2.71 17.85 -10.39
CA THR A 164 -2.70 18.61 -11.65
C THR A 164 -1.37 18.46 -12.37
N GLY A 165 -1.33 18.84 -13.65
CA GLY A 165 -0.08 18.90 -14.41
C GLY A 165 0.18 17.72 -15.36
N PHE A 166 -0.68 16.70 -15.38
CA PHE A 166 -0.54 15.51 -16.23
C PHE A 166 -0.35 15.81 -17.73
N SER A 167 -1.02 16.87 -18.22
CA SER A 167 -0.92 17.30 -19.63
C SER A 167 0.49 17.74 -20.05
N LYS A 168 1.39 17.98 -19.08
CA LYS A 168 2.78 18.39 -19.31
C LYS A 168 3.79 17.27 -19.01
N LEU A 169 3.36 16.01 -18.96
CA LEU A 169 4.22 14.84 -18.72
C LEU A 169 4.41 14.03 -20.01
N PRO A 170 5.37 14.40 -20.89
CA PRO A 170 5.52 13.76 -22.20
C PRO A 170 6.17 12.37 -22.16
N LYS A 171 6.64 11.92 -20.99
CA LYS A 171 7.45 10.70 -20.83
C LYS A 171 6.95 9.73 -19.76
N LEU A 172 5.86 10.04 -19.07
CA LEU A 172 5.37 9.23 -17.95
C LEU A 172 4.91 7.87 -18.48
N ASP A 173 5.55 6.79 -18.03
CA ASP A 173 5.26 5.40 -18.39
C ASP A 173 4.53 4.63 -17.28
N SER A 174 4.76 5.01 -16.01
CA SER A 174 4.11 4.40 -14.84
C SER A 174 3.52 5.45 -13.89
N LEU A 175 2.25 5.28 -13.55
CA LEU A 175 1.52 6.09 -12.57
C LEU A 175 0.85 5.20 -11.52
N SER A 176 1.19 5.41 -10.26
CA SER A 176 0.55 4.77 -9.11
C SER A 176 -0.01 5.82 -8.15
N VAL A 177 -1.30 5.77 -7.85
CA VAL A 177 -1.98 6.66 -6.90
C VAL A 177 -2.90 5.85 -5.98
N ILE A 178 -2.45 5.59 -4.75
CA ILE A 178 -3.06 4.59 -3.87
C ILE A 178 -3.33 5.14 -2.48
N ASN A 179 -4.38 4.67 -1.80
CA ASN A 179 -4.77 5.07 -0.46
C ASN A 179 -4.83 6.60 -0.32
N CYS A 180 -5.55 7.24 -1.25
CA CYS A 180 -5.75 8.68 -1.31
C CYS A 180 -7.26 8.98 -1.26
N PRO A 181 -7.93 8.71 -0.12
CA PRO A 181 -9.40 8.65 -0.04
C PRO A 181 -10.12 9.96 -0.38
N LYS A 182 -9.45 11.11 -0.31
CA LYS A 182 -10.05 12.41 -0.70
C LYS A 182 -9.88 12.75 -2.18
N LEU A 183 -9.07 11.99 -2.92
CA LEU A 183 -8.86 12.19 -4.35
C LEU A 183 -9.93 11.41 -5.12
N THR A 184 -11.16 11.93 -5.14
CA THR A 184 -12.28 11.21 -5.78
C THR A 184 -12.22 11.24 -7.31
N LYS A 185 -11.42 12.14 -7.91
CA LYS A 185 -11.32 12.30 -9.37
C LYS A 185 -9.88 12.34 -9.84
N LEU A 186 -9.56 11.57 -10.87
CA LEU A 186 -8.26 11.58 -11.52
C LEU A 186 -8.38 11.68 -13.04
N ASN A 187 -7.69 12.65 -13.63
CA ASN A 187 -7.57 12.80 -15.08
C ASN A 187 -6.11 12.69 -15.52
N CYS A 188 -5.72 11.51 -15.97
CA CYS A 188 -4.42 11.19 -16.56
C CYS A 188 -4.52 11.01 -18.10
N SER A 189 -5.54 11.60 -18.72
CA SER A 189 -5.73 11.48 -20.17
C SER A 189 -4.62 12.18 -20.96
N SER A 190 -4.41 11.72 -22.19
CA SER A 190 -3.42 12.24 -23.15
C SER A 190 -1.95 12.00 -22.79
N ILE A 191 -1.67 11.23 -21.73
CA ILE A 191 -0.32 10.73 -21.43
C ILE A 191 -0.03 9.54 -22.35
N LYS A 192 0.38 9.83 -23.59
CA LYS A 192 0.55 8.82 -24.64
C LYS A 192 1.57 7.72 -24.30
N THR A 193 2.50 7.99 -23.38
CA THR A 193 3.54 7.06 -22.95
C THR A 193 3.12 6.16 -21.79
N LEU A 194 1.98 6.43 -21.14
CA LEU A 194 1.56 5.70 -19.94
C LEU A 194 1.20 4.26 -20.31
N ILE A 195 1.92 3.30 -19.74
CA ILE A 195 1.77 1.85 -19.96
C ILE A 195 1.22 1.18 -18.71
N GLU A 196 1.62 1.67 -17.52
CA GLU A 196 1.19 1.14 -16.22
C GLU A 196 0.36 2.18 -15.46
N LEU A 197 -0.82 1.77 -14.99
CA LEU A 197 -1.71 2.59 -14.18
C LEU A 197 -2.26 1.76 -13.01
N GLU A 198 -1.96 2.18 -11.77
CA GLU A 198 -2.50 1.63 -10.54
C GLU A 198 -3.19 2.77 -9.76
N VAL A 199 -4.48 2.63 -9.42
CA VAL A 199 -5.26 3.68 -8.77
C VAL A 199 -6.23 3.09 -7.76
N SER A 200 -6.50 3.79 -6.65
CA SER A 200 -7.55 3.44 -5.67
C SER A 200 -8.44 4.60 -5.28
N ASP A 201 -9.55 4.28 -4.62
CA ASP A 201 -10.47 5.23 -3.96
C ASP A 201 -11.23 6.19 -4.91
N LEU A 202 -11.04 6.07 -6.23
CA LEU A 202 -11.61 7.00 -7.21
C LEU A 202 -13.11 6.78 -7.42
N GLU A 203 -13.86 7.88 -7.54
CA GLU A 203 -15.24 7.93 -8.06
C GLU A 203 -15.26 8.19 -9.58
N GLU A 204 -14.31 8.97 -10.10
CA GLU A 204 -14.19 9.29 -11.53
C GLU A 204 -12.75 9.14 -12.04
N LEU A 205 -12.56 8.35 -13.10
CA LEU A 205 -11.27 8.18 -13.78
C LEU A 205 -11.37 8.53 -15.27
N ASN A 206 -10.46 9.38 -15.75
CA ASN A 206 -10.20 9.56 -17.18
C ASN A 206 -8.74 9.21 -17.52
N CYS A 207 -8.55 8.07 -18.20
CA CYS A 207 -7.26 7.56 -18.67
C CYS A 207 -7.22 7.42 -20.21
N SER A 208 -7.96 8.28 -20.91
CA SER A 208 -8.08 8.26 -22.37
C SER A 208 -6.79 8.64 -23.10
N ASN A 209 -6.58 8.15 -24.32
CA ASN A 209 -5.43 8.45 -25.18
C ASN A 209 -4.07 8.13 -24.51
N THR A 210 -4.01 7.01 -23.81
CA THR A 210 -2.81 6.44 -23.17
C THR A 210 -2.35 5.17 -23.91
N SER A 211 -1.25 4.56 -23.45
CA SER A 211 -0.68 3.31 -24.00
C SER A 211 -0.86 2.12 -23.06
N ILE A 212 -1.79 2.20 -22.10
CA ILE A 212 -2.07 1.12 -21.14
C ILE A 212 -2.55 -0.13 -21.89
N GLU A 213 -2.04 -1.29 -21.49
CA GLU A 213 -2.39 -2.58 -22.10
C GLU A 213 -3.47 -3.31 -21.30
N GLU A 214 -3.39 -3.21 -19.97
CA GLU A 214 -4.37 -3.74 -19.04
C GLU A 214 -4.77 -2.65 -18.04
N LEU A 215 -6.07 -2.56 -17.74
CA LEU A 215 -6.59 -1.69 -16.69
C LEU A 215 -7.43 -2.52 -15.73
N SER A 216 -7.22 -2.32 -14.43
CA SER A 216 -7.97 -2.98 -13.37
C SER A 216 -8.38 -1.94 -12.34
N LEU A 217 -9.67 -1.85 -12.03
CA LEU A 217 -10.25 -0.87 -11.11
C LEU A 217 -10.85 -1.49 -9.85
N ASN A 218 -10.37 -2.68 -9.51
CA ASN A 218 -10.75 -3.43 -8.32
C ASN A 218 -10.36 -2.75 -6.99
N LEU A 219 -9.70 -1.60 -7.08
CA LEU A 219 -9.33 -0.69 -5.99
C LEU A 219 -10.27 0.51 -5.85
N CYS A 220 -11.24 0.61 -6.75
CA CYS A 220 -12.15 1.74 -6.85
C CYS A 220 -13.60 1.23 -6.74
N PRO A 221 -14.00 0.65 -5.60
CA PRO A 221 -15.37 0.12 -5.42
C PRO A 221 -16.44 1.22 -5.56
N ASN A 222 -16.06 2.47 -5.28
CA ASN A 222 -16.92 3.65 -5.39
C ASN A 222 -16.91 4.30 -6.79
N ILE A 223 -16.25 3.70 -7.79
CA ILE A 223 -16.18 4.32 -9.12
C ILE A 223 -17.55 4.37 -9.79
N THR A 224 -17.97 5.57 -10.15
CA THR A 224 -19.24 5.84 -10.85
C THR A 224 -19.02 6.14 -12.33
N LYS A 225 -17.83 6.64 -12.70
CA LYS A 225 -17.49 7.02 -14.07
C LYS A 225 -16.09 6.60 -14.49
N LEU A 226 -16.00 5.89 -15.60
CA LEU A 226 -14.75 5.53 -16.26
C LEU A 226 -14.75 5.98 -17.72
N THR A 227 -13.76 6.79 -18.08
CA THR A 227 -13.46 7.13 -19.49
C THR A 227 -12.05 6.66 -19.87
N CYS A 228 -12.00 5.67 -20.75
CA CYS A 228 -10.77 5.07 -21.29
C CYS A 228 -10.83 5.07 -22.84
N LEU A 229 -11.08 6.25 -23.42
CA LEU A 229 -11.25 6.43 -24.87
C LEU A 229 -9.93 6.30 -25.63
N ASN A 230 -10.00 5.78 -26.86
CA ASN A 230 -8.90 5.76 -27.82
C ASN A 230 -7.59 5.13 -27.30
N ASN A 231 -7.69 4.15 -26.39
CA ASN A 231 -6.53 3.42 -25.90
C ASN A 231 -6.22 2.25 -26.84
N LYS A 232 -5.41 2.52 -27.86
CA LYS A 232 -5.08 1.59 -28.96
C LYS A 232 -4.31 0.33 -28.53
N LYS A 233 -3.91 0.23 -27.27
CA LYS A 233 -3.21 -0.93 -26.70
C LYS A 233 -4.01 -1.66 -25.63
N LEU A 234 -5.07 -1.02 -25.11
CA LEU A 234 -5.85 -1.54 -24.01
C LEU A 234 -6.65 -2.74 -24.50
N ASN A 235 -6.21 -3.93 -24.09
CA ASN A 235 -6.78 -5.21 -24.50
C ASN A 235 -7.50 -5.94 -23.35
N LYS A 236 -7.23 -5.59 -22.10
CA LYS A 236 -7.89 -6.17 -20.92
C LYS A 236 -8.40 -5.07 -19.99
N LEU A 237 -9.67 -5.18 -19.60
CA LEU A 237 -10.31 -4.26 -18.69
C LEU A 237 -11.04 -5.04 -17.59
N ASP A 238 -10.53 -4.96 -16.36
CA ASP A 238 -11.13 -5.58 -15.19
C ASP A 238 -11.88 -4.52 -14.36
N LEU A 239 -13.20 -4.63 -14.38
CA LEU A 239 -14.14 -3.82 -13.62
C LEU A 239 -14.96 -4.70 -12.67
N SER A 240 -14.45 -5.89 -12.34
CA SER A 240 -15.20 -6.89 -11.59
C SER A 240 -15.81 -6.28 -10.34
N ASN A 241 -15.09 -5.45 -9.57
CA ASN A 241 -15.58 -4.84 -8.33
C ASN A 241 -16.12 -3.41 -8.45
N CYS A 242 -16.50 -2.97 -9.64
CA CYS A 242 -17.07 -1.63 -9.85
C CYS A 242 -18.61 -1.64 -9.77
N SER A 243 -19.15 -1.93 -8.58
CA SER A 243 -20.61 -2.09 -8.35
C SER A 243 -21.42 -0.80 -8.50
N ASN A 244 -20.79 0.35 -8.27
CA ASN A 244 -21.39 1.68 -8.40
C ASN A 244 -21.26 2.31 -9.80
N LEU A 245 -20.72 1.58 -10.78
CA LEU A 245 -20.41 2.12 -12.10
C LEU A 245 -21.68 2.50 -12.88
N VAL A 246 -21.80 3.76 -13.27
CA VAL A 246 -22.94 4.31 -14.03
C VAL A 246 -22.55 4.62 -15.47
N ASP A 247 -21.35 5.17 -15.69
CA ASP A 247 -20.88 5.64 -17.00
C ASP A 247 -19.55 4.97 -17.36
N LEU A 248 -19.57 4.12 -18.39
CA LEU A 248 -18.40 3.48 -18.97
C LEU A 248 -18.25 3.91 -20.43
N ASN A 249 -17.13 4.55 -20.74
CA ASN A 249 -16.78 4.84 -22.12
C ASN A 249 -15.38 4.35 -22.48
N CYS A 250 -15.34 3.27 -23.25
CA CYS A 250 -14.13 2.61 -23.75
C CYS A 250 -14.01 2.68 -25.29
N THR A 251 -14.75 3.58 -25.94
CA THR A 251 -14.78 3.71 -27.41
C THR A 251 -13.37 3.95 -27.98
N GLY A 252 -13.01 3.22 -29.03
CA GLY A 252 -11.69 3.33 -29.69
C GLY A 252 -10.57 2.55 -29.01
N SER A 253 -10.88 1.76 -27.99
CA SER A 253 -9.97 0.78 -27.38
C SER A 253 -10.12 -0.59 -28.02
N ILE A 254 -9.06 -1.41 -28.02
CA ILE A 254 -9.00 -2.72 -28.68
C ILE A 254 -9.19 -3.87 -27.67
N LEU A 255 -10.28 -3.82 -26.92
CA LEU A 255 -10.55 -4.75 -25.83
C LEU A 255 -10.76 -6.19 -26.38
N THR A 256 -10.05 -7.14 -25.80
CA THR A 256 -10.18 -8.59 -26.03
C THR A 256 -10.81 -9.29 -24.83
N SER A 257 -10.67 -8.72 -23.64
CA SER A 257 -11.27 -9.21 -22.39
C SER A 257 -11.84 -8.05 -21.58
N VAL A 258 -13.09 -8.17 -21.14
CA VAL A 258 -13.70 -7.28 -20.16
C VAL A 258 -14.36 -8.09 -19.06
N ASP A 259 -14.02 -7.80 -17.80
CA ASP A 259 -14.72 -8.33 -16.63
C ASP A 259 -15.68 -7.29 -16.07
N LEU A 260 -16.98 -7.62 -16.04
CA LEU A 260 -18.09 -6.78 -15.56
C LEU A 260 -18.87 -7.52 -14.46
N SER A 261 -18.27 -8.49 -13.78
CA SER A 261 -18.95 -9.44 -12.88
C SER A 261 -19.88 -8.79 -11.85
N TYR A 262 -19.46 -7.72 -11.17
CA TYR A 262 -20.30 -6.97 -10.22
C TYR A 262 -20.75 -5.60 -10.71
N CYS A 263 -20.51 -5.24 -11.97
CA CYS A 263 -21.05 -4.01 -12.53
C CYS A 263 -22.58 -4.05 -12.69
N PRO A 264 -23.26 -2.89 -12.69
CA PRO A 264 -24.68 -2.80 -13.03
C PRO A 264 -24.96 -3.33 -14.44
N LYS A 265 -26.06 -4.08 -14.60
CA LYS A 265 -26.49 -4.66 -15.90
C LYS A 265 -26.74 -3.63 -17.01
N SER A 266 -26.88 -2.35 -16.66
CA SER A 266 -27.02 -1.24 -17.59
C SER A 266 -25.72 -0.95 -18.35
N ILE A 267 -24.57 -1.34 -17.81
CA ILE A 267 -23.26 -1.17 -18.46
C ILE A 267 -23.15 -2.16 -19.62
N LYS A 268 -22.92 -1.62 -20.82
CA LYS A 268 -22.77 -2.38 -22.07
C LYS A 268 -21.50 -1.96 -22.80
N VAL A 269 -20.90 -2.93 -23.51
CA VAL A 269 -19.71 -2.75 -24.36
C VAL A 269 -20.01 -3.42 -25.72
N GLU A 270 -19.74 -2.76 -26.85
CA GLU A 270 -20.06 -3.23 -28.23
C GLU A 270 -18.82 -3.21 -29.16
N PRO A 271 -18.72 -4.01 -30.27
CA PRO A 271 -18.37 -5.45 -30.34
C PRO A 271 -17.13 -5.74 -31.27
N SER A 272 -16.55 -6.94 -31.51
CA SER A 272 -17.13 -8.25 -31.90
C SER A 272 -16.33 -9.53 -31.51
N ASP A 273 -15.08 -9.44 -31.07
CA ASP A 273 -14.27 -10.61 -30.64
C ASP A 273 -14.01 -10.60 -29.11
N LEU A 274 -14.86 -9.90 -28.37
CA LEU A 274 -14.63 -9.60 -26.96
C LEU A 274 -15.13 -10.72 -26.05
N ILE A 275 -14.23 -11.25 -25.21
CA ILE A 275 -14.60 -12.09 -24.08
C ILE A 275 -15.15 -11.17 -22.98
N ILE A 276 -16.47 -11.18 -22.79
CA ILE A 276 -17.13 -10.48 -21.69
C ILE A 276 -17.44 -11.49 -20.59
N THR A 277 -16.81 -11.30 -19.42
CA THR A 277 -17.19 -12.01 -18.20
C THR A 277 -18.27 -11.18 -17.49
N GLN A 278 -19.50 -11.66 -17.53
CA GLN A 278 -20.60 -11.18 -16.69
C GLN A 278 -21.13 -12.36 -15.89
N LYS A 279 -20.34 -12.79 -14.92
CA LYS A 279 -20.82 -13.74 -13.92
C LYS A 279 -21.01 -12.98 -12.62
N LYS A 280 -22.23 -12.94 -12.11
CA LYS A 280 -22.41 -12.84 -10.66
C LYS A 280 -21.97 -14.20 -10.08
N GLU A 281 -20.67 -14.46 -10.01
CA GLU A 281 -20.19 -15.36 -8.96
C GLU A 281 -20.52 -14.65 -7.64
N ASN A 282 -20.78 -15.35 -6.53
CA ASN A 282 -20.95 -14.63 -5.26
C ASN A 282 -19.59 -13.98 -4.94
N ILE A 283 -19.56 -12.69 -4.55
CA ILE A 283 -18.34 -12.08 -4.02
C ILE A 283 -17.90 -12.96 -2.86
N ARG A 284 -16.70 -13.52 -2.97
CA ARG A 284 -16.15 -14.36 -1.90
C ARG A 284 -15.42 -13.47 -0.90
N ASN A 285 -16.13 -13.05 0.12
CA ASN A 285 -15.64 -12.17 1.16
C ASN A 285 -14.58 -12.90 2.03
N ILE A 286 -13.34 -12.40 2.03
CA ILE A 286 -12.23 -12.90 2.84
C ILE A 286 -11.87 -11.86 3.89
N LEU A 287 -12.02 -12.21 5.16
CA LEU A 287 -11.57 -11.40 6.28
C LEU A 287 -10.15 -11.80 6.68
N LEU A 288 -9.21 -10.86 6.59
CA LEU A 288 -7.85 -11.06 7.08
C LEU A 288 -7.74 -10.60 8.53
N VAL A 289 -7.23 -11.47 9.41
CA VAL A 289 -7.08 -11.18 10.85
C VAL A 289 -5.70 -11.64 11.33
N GLY A 290 -5.08 -10.95 12.27
CA GLY A 290 -3.79 -11.36 12.82
C GLY A 290 -3.07 -10.29 13.63
N CYS A 291 -1.89 -10.62 14.14
CA CYS A 291 -1.05 -9.68 14.88
C CYS A 291 -0.31 -8.71 13.94
N THR A 292 0.02 -7.53 14.44
CA THR A 292 0.87 -6.58 13.71
C THR A 292 2.23 -7.20 13.36
N GLY A 293 2.76 -6.87 12.18
CA GLY A 293 4.03 -7.43 11.70
C GLY A 293 3.95 -8.89 11.23
N GLY A 294 2.77 -9.54 11.33
CA GLY A 294 2.50 -10.91 10.89
C GLY A 294 2.49 -11.12 9.37
N GLY A 295 2.59 -10.05 8.58
CA GLY A 295 2.54 -10.10 7.13
C GLY A 295 1.12 -10.09 6.56
N ARG A 296 0.11 -9.71 7.35
CA ARG A 296 -1.30 -9.66 6.94
C ARG A 296 -1.56 -8.68 5.79
N SER A 297 -1.13 -7.43 5.90
CA SER A 297 -1.27 -6.45 4.80
C SER A 297 -0.49 -6.86 3.56
N THR A 298 0.68 -7.50 3.75
CA THR A 298 1.41 -8.09 2.62
C THR A 298 0.61 -9.23 1.98
N LEU A 299 -0.06 -10.06 2.78
CA LEU A 299 -0.92 -11.12 2.29
C LEU A 299 -2.17 -10.58 1.58
N ALA A 300 -2.78 -9.49 2.08
CA ALA A 300 -3.86 -8.77 1.40
C ALA A 300 -3.42 -8.36 -0.01
N ASN A 301 -2.25 -7.70 -0.12
CA ASN A 301 -1.71 -7.29 -1.42
C ASN A 301 -1.45 -8.49 -2.35
N VAL A 302 -0.95 -9.61 -1.80
CA VAL A 302 -0.72 -10.86 -2.56
C VAL A 302 -2.03 -11.51 -3.00
N LEU A 303 -3.05 -11.57 -2.14
CA LEU A 303 -4.40 -12.09 -2.44
C LEU A 303 -5.20 -11.20 -3.36
N SER A 304 -4.72 -9.99 -3.55
CA SER A 304 -5.30 -9.04 -4.44
C SER A 304 -4.37 -8.78 -5.65
N ASP A 305 -3.44 -9.66 -6.01
CA ASP A 305 -2.60 -9.54 -7.24
C ASP A 305 -1.92 -8.18 -7.53
N THR A 306 -1.46 -7.50 -6.48
CA THR A 306 -0.81 -6.19 -6.61
C THR A 306 0.22 -5.94 -5.54
N ASN A 307 0.96 -4.85 -5.74
CA ASN A 307 1.72 -4.25 -4.64
C ASN A 307 0.80 -3.40 -3.75
N ASN A 308 -0.36 -2.98 -4.28
CA ASN A 308 -1.48 -2.27 -3.66
C ASN A 308 -2.81 -2.90 -4.08
N PHE A 309 -3.48 -3.64 -3.20
CA PHE A 309 -4.74 -4.41 -3.39
C PHE A 309 -5.43 -4.42 -4.81
N LYS A 310 -5.49 -5.45 -5.66
CA LYS A 310 -6.59 -5.65 -6.67
C LYS A 310 -7.50 -6.77 -6.22
N GLU A 311 -8.66 -6.39 -5.74
CA GLU A 311 -9.73 -7.32 -5.44
C GLU A 311 -9.95 -8.29 -6.63
N SER A 312 -9.99 -9.59 -6.38
CA SER A 312 -10.20 -10.59 -7.45
C SER A 312 -11.66 -11.06 -7.36
N ALA A 313 -12.01 -12.30 -7.73
CA ALA A 313 -13.33 -12.86 -7.37
C ALA A 313 -13.61 -12.86 -5.83
N TYR A 314 -12.65 -12.40 -5.04
CA TYR A 314 -12.67 -12.25 -3.59
C TYR A 314 -12.57 -10.78 -3.20
N ALA A 315 -13.51 -10.29 -2.38
CA ALA A 315 -13.36 -9.06 -1.62
C ALA A 315 -12.54 -9.36 -0.36
N VAL A 316 -11.34 -8.80 -0.28
CA VAL A 316 -10.38 -9.12 0.78
C VAL A 316 -10.26 -7.93 1.74
N ILE A 317 -10.68 -8.06 2.98
CA ILE A 317 -10.65 -6.94 3.93
C ILE A 317 -9.49 -7.12 4.90
N ASP A 318 -8.47 -6.27 4.75
CA ASP A 318 -7.34 -6.17 5.67
C ASP A 318 -7.75 -5.40 6.93
N THR A 319 -7.86 -6.10 8.06
CA THR A 319 -8.19 -5.46 9.33
C THR A 319 -6.97 -4.78 9.95
N ILE A 320 -7.12 -4.10 11.10
CA ILE A 320 -5.98 -3.58 11.87
C ILE A 320 -5.31 -4.67 12.71
N GLY A 321 -3.99 -4.59 12.91
CA GLY A 321 -3.22 -5.64 13.58
C GLY A 321 -3.39 -5.59 15.09
N VAL A 322 -3.45 -6.75 15.74
CA VAL A 322 -3.46 -6.82 17.20
C VAL A 322 -2.03 -6.77 17.74
N GLY A 323 -1.79 -6.03 18.82
CA GLY A 323 -0.55 -6.11 19.61
C GLY A 323 0.57 -5.10 19.27
N ASP A 324 0.41 -4.21 18.29
CA ASP A 324 1.39 -3.13 18.03
C ASP A 324 0.75 -1.90 17.35
N THR A 325 -0.43 -1.53 17.83
CA THR A 325 -1.13 -0.31 17.42
C THR A 325 -1.27 0.56 18.67
N LYS A 326 -1.25 1.89 18.52
CA LYS A 326 -1.50 2.82 19.64
C LYS A 326 -2.95 2.72 20.18
N LEU A 327 -3.69 1.68 19.79
CA LEU A 327 -5.08 1.44 20.07
C LEU A 327 -5.23 0.47 21.24
N SER A 328 -6.31 0.63 22.00
CA SER A 328 -6.69 -0.36 23.00
C SER A 328 -7.14 -1.67 22.33
N THR A 329 -7.16 -2.73 23.12
CA THR A 329 -7.74 -4.04 22.77
C THR A 329 -9.16 -3.91 22.24
N GLU A 330 -9.97 -3.08 22.89
CA GLU A 330 -11.36 -2.80 22.53
C GLU A 330 -11.46 -2.09 21.16
N ASN A 331 -10.63 -1.06 20.93
CA ASN A 331 -10.59 -0.36 19.64
C ASN A 331 -10.11 -1.27 18.49
N THR A 332 -9.25 -2.23 18.80
CA THR A 332 -8.76 -3.23 17.83
C THR A 332 -9.89 -4.19 17.43
N LEU A 333 -10.65 -4.70 18.40
CA LEU A 333 -11.84 -5.52 18.15
C LEU A 333 -12.89 -4.73 17.35
N PHE A 334 -13.06 -3.45 17.65
CA PHE A 334 -13.95 -2.57 16.91
C PHE A 334 -13.55 -2.44 15.43
N LYS A 335 -12.27 -2.21 15.13
CA LYS A 335 -11.80 -2.11 13.73
C LYS A 335 -11.92 -3.44 12.97
N ILE A 336 -11.85 -4.57 13.65
CA ILE A 336 -12.17 -5.88 13.05
C ILE A 336 -13.68 -5.97 12.78
N ALA A 337 -14.51 -5.52 13.72
CA ALA A 337 -15.96 -5.47 13.57
C ALA A 337 -16.42 -4.54 12.43
N GLU A 338 -15.75 -3.40 12.23
CA GLU A 338 -15.97 -2.52 11.07
C GLU A 338 -15.73 -3.25 9.74
N GLY A 339 -14.63 -4.01 9.64
CA GLY A 339 -14.36 -4.84 8.47
C GLY A 339 -15.37 -5.97 8.25
N ILE A 340 -16.09 -6.38 9.30
CA ILE A 340 -17.20 -7.33 9.20
C ILE A 340 -18.47 -6.63 8.71
N LEU A 341 -18.77 -5.43 9.21
CA LEU A 341 -19.91 -4.62 8.80
C LEU A 341 -19.86 -4.23 7.32
N SER A 342 -18.66 -4.07 6.75
CA SER A 342 -18.46 -3.84 5.33
C SER A 342 -18.70 -5.08 4.44
N MET A 343 -19.07 -6.23 5.03
CA MET A 343 -19.43 -7.46 4.33
C MET A 343 -20.87 -7.89 4.63
N PRO A 344 -21.90 -7.12 4.21
CA PRO A 344 -23.30 -7.44 4.50
C PRO A 344 -23.76 -8.78 3.87
N GLU A 345 -23.05 -9.26 2.84
CA GLU A 345 -23.27 -10.56 2.22
C GLU A 345 -22.74 -11.73 3.06
N GLY A 346 -22.05 -11.48 4.18
CA GLY A 346 -21.45 -12.51 5.04
C GLY A 346 -20.00 -12.82 4.66
N ILE A 347 -19.35 -13.70 5.42
CA ILE A 347 -17.92 -14.01 5.26
C ILE A 347 -17.79 -15.38 4.58
N ASN A 348 -17.05 -15.46 3.48
CA ASN A 348 -16.73 -16.74 2.85
C ASN A 348 -15.50 -17.40 3.50
N HIS A 349 -14.49 -16.62 3.91
CA HIS A 349 -13.32 -17.15 4.63
C HIS A 349 -12.77 -16.18 5.66
N VAL A 350 -12.16 -16.72 6.71
CA VAL A 350 -11.28 -15.97 7.59
C VAL A 350 -9.86 -16.47 7.43
N LEU A 351 -8.92 -15.59 7.14
CA LEU A 351 -7.50 -15.91 7.08
C LEU A 351 -6.80 -15.33 8.31
N TYR A 352 -6.46 -16.21 9.26
CA TYR A 352 -5.73 -15.85 10.46
C TYR A 352 -4.22 -15.92 10.19
N VAL A 353 -3.57 -14.77 10.03
CA VAL A 353 -2.20 -14.64 9.54
C VAL A 353 -1.21 -14.66 10.69
N ILE A 354 -0.25 -15.58 10.61
CA ILE A 354 0.85 -15.71 11.57
C ILE A 354 2.21 -15.62 10.89
N ASN A 355 3.19 -15.13 11.64
CA ASN A 355 4.53 -14.85 11.12
C ASN A 355 5.47 -16.06 11.20
N ARG A 356 5.33 -16.86 12.26
CA ARG A 356 6.28 -17.91 12.65
C ARG A 356 5.54 -19.09 13.31
N ARG A 357 5.86 -19.40 14.56
CA ARG A 357 5.13 -20.37 15.40
C ARG A 357 4.02 -19.61 16.11
N PHE A 358 2.91 -20.29 16.36
CA PHE A 358 1.74 -19.77 17.04
C PHE A 358 2.11 -19.43 18.50
N ILE A 359 2.64 -18.24 18.76
CA ILE A 359 3.20 -17.84 20.07
C ILE A 359 2.11 -17.30 21.01
N GLY A 360 2.43 -17.11 22.29
CA GLY A 360 1.48 -16.71 23.34
C GLY A 360 0.62 -15.49 23.01
N ASP A 361 1.20 -14.44 22.41
CA ASP A 361 0.46 -13.24 22.02
C ASP A 361 -0.51 -13.50 20.86
N GLU A 362 -0.14 -14.39 19.92
CA GLU A 362 -1.01 -14.82 18.83
C GLU A 362 -2.17 -15.69 19.36
N ILE A 363 -1.93 -16.50 20.40
CA ILE A 363 -2.98 -17.30 21.08
C ILE A 363 -3.94 -16.38 21.84
N SER A 364 -3.41 -15.42 22.60
CA SER A 364 -4.23 -14.45 23.34
C SER A 364 -5.11 -13.64 22.39
N THR A 365 -4.54 -13.20 21.27
CA THR A 365 -5.27 -12.50 20.21
C THR A 365 -6.36 -13.39 19.60
N PHE A 366 -6.02 -14.64 19.27
CA PHE A 366 -6.96 -15.58 18.69
C PHE A 366 -8.14 -15.82 19.64
N ASN A 367 -7.88 -16.13 20.92
CA ASN A 367 -8.92 -16.39 21.91
C ASN A 367 -9.80 -15.17 22.15
N MET A 368 -9.20 -13.98 22.22
CA MET A 368 -9.95 -12.73 22.34
C MET A 368 -10.94 -12.55 21.19
N ILE A 369 -10.47 -12.73 19.95
CA ILE A 369 -11.32 -12.57 18.75
C ILE A 369 -12.34 -13.71 18.67
N ARG A 370 -11.92 -14.94 18.98
CA ARG A 370 -12.78 -16.12 19.13
C ARG A 370 -13.95 -15.83 20.05
N ASP A 371 -13.66 -15.44 21.28
CA ASP A 371 -14.66 -15.32 22.33
C ASP A 371 -15.55 -14.07 22.15
N SER A 372 -15.05 -13.04 21.46
CA SER A 372 -15.75 -11.75 21.29
C SER A 372 -16.51 -11.61 19.97
N ILE A 373 -15.92 -12.06 18.86
CA ILE A 373 -16.42 -11.84 17.50
C ILE A 373 -16.89 -13.15 16.87
N PHE A 374 -16.14 -14.21 17.13
CA PHE A 374 -16.25 -15.50 16.45
C PHE A 374 -16.98 -16.52 17.34
N LYS A 375 -18.27 -16.28 17.61
CA LYS A 375 -19.14 -17.28 18.25
C LYS A 375 -19.25 -18.56 17.38
N SER A 376 -19.62 -19.69 18.01
CA SER A 376 -19.57 -21.04 17.44
C SER A 376 -20.04 -21.13 15.96
N GLY A 377 -19.14 -21.58 15.07
CA GLY A 377 -19.42 -21.86 13.65
C GLY A 377 -18.46 -21.20 12.64
N ILE A 378 -17.94 -20.00 12.93
CA ILE A 378 -17.00 -19.31 12.01
C ILE A 378 -15.63 -20.00 11.92
N LEU A 379 -15.26 -20.81 12.91
CA LEU A 379 -13.98 -21.53 12.90
C LEU A 379 -13.88 -22.51 11.71
N ASP A 380 -15.02 -23.04 11.25
CA ASP A 380 -15.09 -23.89 10.05
C ASP A 380 -14.71 -23.14 8.77
N TYR A 381 -14.81 -21.79 8.80
CA TYR A 381 -14.41 -20.88 7.72
C TYR A 381 -13.02 -20.28 7.94
N LEU A 382 -12.35 -20.58 9.06
CA LEU A 382 -11.06 -20.02 9.41
C LEU A 382 -9.91 -20.89 8.88
N THR A 383 -8.93 -20.30 8.23
CA THR A 383 -7.65 -20.93 7.88
C THR A 383 -6.50 -20.15 8.47
N ILE A 384 -5.55 -20.86 9.08
CA ILE A 384 -4.32 -20.27 9.58
C ILE A 384 -3.35 -20.12 8.41
N VAL A 385 -2.90 -18.89 8.13
CA VAL A 385 -1.91 -18.62 7.09
C VAL A 385 -0.54 -18.43 7.73
N ARG A 386 0.34 -19.42 7.54
CA ARG A 386 1.72 -19.36 8.02
C ARG A 386 2.61 -18.68 6.99
N THR A 387 2.98 -17.43 7.26
CA THR A 387 3.83 -16.63 6.37
C THR A 387 5.32 -16.87 6.64
N ARG A 388 6.18 -16.27 5.79
CA ARG A 388 7.65 -16.36 5.86
C ARG A 388 8.20 -17.80 5.88
N PHE A 389 7.51 -18.71 5.20
CA PHE A 389 7.91 -20.11 5.12
C PHE A 389 8.51 -20.41 3.74
N SER A 390 9.82 -20.23 3.57
CA SER A 390 10.50 -20.30 2.26
C SER A 390 10.27 -21.61 1.50
N ASN A 391 10.12 -22.74 2.20
CA ASN A 391 9.87 -24.05 1.61
C ASN A 391 8.38 -24.38 1.44
N PHE A 392 7.51 -23.37 1.36
CA PHE A 392 6.05 -23.53 1.28
C PHE A 392 5.57 -24.40 0.11
N ARG A 393 6.40 -24.64 -0.90
CA ARG A 393 6.07 -25.50 -2.03
C ARG A 393 6.32 -26.98 -1.76
N ASN A 394 7.09 -27.31 -0.73
CA ASN A 394 7.38 -28.67 -0.34
C ASN A 394 6.31 -29.15 0.64
N LYS A 395 5.44 -30.05 0.16
CA LYS A 395 4.32 -30.58 0.94
C LYS A 395 4.79 -31.31 2.21
N GLY A 396 5.86 -32.11 2.12
CA GLY A 396 6.40 -32.83 3.27
C GLY A 396 7.00 -31.91 4.35
N GLU A 397 7.59 -30.79 3.95
CA GLU A 397 8.05 -29.77 4.90
C GLU A 397 6.90 -29.02 5.56
N CYS A 398 5.84 -28.69 4.81
CA CYS A 398 4.63 -28.09 5.36
C CYS A 398 3.97 -29.03 6.38
N GLU A 399 3.87 -30.33 6.07
CA GLU A 399 3.31 -31.34 6.97
C GLU A 399 4.15 -31.54 8.24
N THR A 400 5.48 -31.58 8.09
CA THR A 400 6.42 -31.67 9.22
C THR A 400 6.29 -30.45 10.13
N ASP A 401 6.16 -29.28 9.53
CA ASP A 401 5.99 -28.03 10.24
C ASP A 401 4.65 -27.95 11.00
N MET A 402 3.54 -28.38 10.37
CA MET A 402 2.24 -28.49 11.05
C MET A 402 2.28 -29.45 12.24
N LYS A 403 2.95 -30.60 12.08
CA LYS A 403 3.11 -31.56 13.17
C LYS A 403 3.84 -30.94 14.36
N LYS A 404 4.93 -30.20 14.10
CA LYS A 404 5.66 -29.47 15.14
C LYS A 404 4.79 -28.44 15.85
N MET A 405 3.97 -27.67 15.11
CA MET A 405 3.06 -26.69 15.74
C MET A 405 2.09 -27.33 16.73
N ARG A 406 1.55 -28.52 16.40
CA ARG A 406 0.64 -29.26 17.29
C ARG A 406 1.34 -29.82 18.52
N GLU A 407 2.59 -30.22 18.39
CA GLU A 407 3.38 -30.80 19.48
C GLU A 407 3.91 -29.73 20.46
N GLU A 408 3.90 -28.45 20.07
CA GLU A 408 4.43 -27.35 20.89
C GLU A 408 3.54 -26.96 22.08
N ASN A 409 2.20 -27.01 21.92
CA ASN A 409 1.26 -26.61 22.96
C ASN A 409 -0.16 -27.18 22.68
N GLU A 410 -0.83 -27.66 23.73
CA GLU A 410 -2.19 -28.22 23.63
C GLU A 410 -3.22 -27.21 23.10
N LEU A 411 -3.14 -25.94 23.49
CA LEU A 411 -4.02 -24.87 22.99
C LEU A 411 -3.78 -24.61 21.50
N ILE A 412 -2.53 -24.68 21.03
CA ILE A 412 -2.21 -24.53 19.60
C ILE A 412 -2.80 -25.70 18.82
N ALA A 413 -2.68 -26.92 19.36
CA ALA A 413 -3.25 -28.11 18.73
C ALA A 413 -4.78 -28.01 18.64
N GLU A 414 -5.45 -27.56 19.70
CA GLU A 414 -6.90 -27.31 19.70
C GLU A 414 -7.29 -26.28 18.63
N ILE A 415 -6.59 -25.15 18.58
CA ILE A 415 -6.86 -24.09 17.59
C ILE A 415 -6.69 -24.61 16.16
N ILE A 416 -5.58 -25.29 15.86
CA ILE A 416 -5.31 -25.88 14.54
C ILE A 416 -6.35 -26.94 14.16
N ASN A 417 -6.83 -27.72 15.12
CA ASN A 417 -7.81 -28.77 14.87
C ASN A 417 -9.24 -28.22 14.76
N SER A 418 -9.51 -27.04 15.32
CA SER A 418 -10.80 -26.35 15.26
C SER A 418 -11.01 -25.56 13.97
N CYS A 419 -9.95 -25.31 13.19
CA CYS A 419 -10.00 -24.52 11.97
C CYS A 419 -9.97 -25.38 10.70
N ASN A 420 -10.32 -24.77 9.55
CA ASN A 420 -10.36 -25.42 8.24
C ASN A 420 -8.97 -25.89 7.72
N GLY A 421 -7.91 -25.50 8.41
CA GLY A 421 -6.55 -26.00 8.20
C GLY A 421 -5.48 -24.91 8.31
N VAL A 422 -4.26 -25.27 7.87
CA VAL A 422 -3.09 -24.39 7.83
C VAL A 422 -2.52 -24.37 6.42
N VAL A 423 -2.25 -23.17 5.90
CA VAL A 423 -1.61 -22.97 4.59
C VAL A 423 -0.32 -22.17 4.74
N HIS A 424 0.78 -22.72 4.24
CA HIS A 424 2.09 -22.06 4.24
C HIS A 424 2.28 -21.22 2.99
N VAL A 425 2.82 -20.02 3.15
CA VAL A 425 3.15 -19.09 2.08
C VAL A 425 4.45 -18.35 2.39
N ASP A 426 5.08 -17.80 1.34
CA ASP A 426 6.20 -16.89 1.49
C ASP A 426 5.96 -15.59 0.69
N ASN A 427 5.86 -14.49 1.41
CA ASN A 427 5.50 -13.18 0.87
C ASN A 427 6.59 -12.15 1.20
N PRO A 428 7.81 -12.29 0.63
CA PRO A 428 8.94 -11.42 0.95
C PRO A 428 8.69 -9.97 0.52
N PRO A 429 9.35 -8.97 1.15
CA PRO A 429 9.20 -7.56 0.78
C PRO A 429 9.70 -7.29 -0.65
N ILE A 430 8.98 -6.45 -1.39
CA ILE A 430 9.36 -6.02 -2.75
C ILE A 430 9.80 -4.56 -2.79
N ASN A 431 9.38 -3.76 -1.81
CA ASN A 431 9.85 -2.40 -1.56
C ASN A 431 11.14 -2.46 -0.74
N ILE A 432 12.13 -3.17 -1.29
CA ILE A 432 13.46 -3.21 -0.70
C ILE A 432 14.12 -1.87 -1.06
N ILE A 433 15.02 -1.36 -0.23
CA ILE A 433 15.73 -0.11 -0.55
C ILE A 433 17.03 -0.50 -1.27
N GLU A 434 17.41 0.21 -2.34
CA GLU A 434 18.73 0.03 -2.98
C GLU A 434 19.84 0.13 -1.93
N GLU A 435 20.55 -0.97 -1.71
CA GLU A 435 21.74 -1.05 -0.86
C GLU A 435 22.98 -1.31 -1.70
N ASP A 436 23.41 -0.37 -2.56
CA ASP A 436 24.68 -0.43 -3.32
C ASP A 436 25.03 -1.80 -3.97
N ASP A 437 24.04 -2.66 -4.22
CA ASP A 437 24.18 -4.06 -4.63
C ASP A 437 23.56 -4.23 -6.02
N ASP A 438 24.39 -4.65 -6.98
CA ASP A 438 24.03 -4.79 -8.39
C ASP A 438 22.90 -5.83 -8.61
N ASP A 439 22.64 -6.68 -7.61
CA ASP A 439 21.64 -7.77 -7.61
C ASP A 439 20.25 -7.35 -7.06
N TYR A 440 20.06 -6.08 -6.69
CA TYR A 440 18.80 -5.60 -6.08
C TYR A 440 17.58 -5.80 -6.99
N LYS A 441 17.73 -5.59 -8.30
CA LYS A 441 16.66 -5.79 -9.29
C LYS A 441 16.28 -7.27 -9.40
N ASP A 442 17.26 -8.16 -9.38
CA ASP A 442 17.06 -9.62 -9.41
C ASP A 442 16.41 -10.11 -8.11
N ARG A 443 16.75 -9.51 -6.97
CA ARG A 443 16.09 -9.78 -5.68
C ARG A 443 14.62 -9.33 -5.67
N ILE A 444 14.29 -8.15 -6.20
CA ILE A 444 12.88 -7.75 -6.37
C ILE A 444 12.15 -8.72 -7.29
N LEU A 445 12.77 -9.09 -8.42
CA LEU A 445 12.17 -10.01 -9.38
C LEU A 445 11.93 -11.39 -8.74
N PHE A 446 12.88 -11.89 -7.95
CA PHE A 446 12.75 -13.10 -7.16
C PHE A 446 11.60 -13.01 -6.16
N ASN A 447 11.48 -11.88 -5.45
CA ASN A 447 10.43 -11.66 -4.46
C ASN A 447 9.04 -11.52 -5.08
N LYS A 448 8.92 -10.82 -6.22
CA LYS A 448 7.70 -10.78 -7.04
C LYS A 448 7.29 -12.19 -7.48
N ASN A 449 8.25 -13.00 -7.93
CA ASN A 449 7.99 -14.39 -8.30
C ASN A 449 7.58 -15.27 -7.11
N ALA A 450 8.17 -15.07 -5.93
CA ALA A 450 7.78 -15.76 -4.69
C ALA A 450 6.34 -15.42 -4.31
N ARG A 451 5.99 -14.13 -4.29
CA ARG A 451 4.62 -13.65 -4.05
C ARG A 451 3.61 -14.23 -5.04
N LYS A 452 3.92 -14.24 -6.34
CA LYS A 452 3.06 -14.85 -7.38
C LYS A 452 2.81 -16.34 -7.13
N LYS A 453 3.85 -17.08 -6.70
CA LYS A 453 3.71 -18.51 -6.36
C LYS A 453 2.88 -18.73 -5.09
N SER A 454 3.06 -17.88 -4.08
CA SER A 454 2.26 -17.89 -2.85
C SER A 454 0.79 -17.59 -3.13
N ARG A 455 0.52 -16.58 -3.95
CA ARG A 455 -0.82 -16.26 -4.48
C ARG A 455 -1.47 -17.48 -5.09
N ASN A 456 -0.84 -18.10 -6.08
CA ASN A 456 -1.42 -19.25 -6.77
C ASN A 456 -1.70 -20.41 -5.80
N LYS A 457 -0.77 -20.72 -4.90
CA LYS A 457 -0.98 -21.78 -3.90
C LYS A 457 -2.19 -21.48 -3.01
N LEU A 458 -2.32 -20.24 -2.56
CA LEU A 458 -3.39 -19.83 -1.66
C LEU A 458 -4.75 -19.80 -2.37
N LEU A 459 -4.82 -19.28 -3.60
CA LEU A 459 -6.06 -19.30 -4.38
C LEU A 459 -6.51 -20.72 -4.71
N THR A 460 -5.60 -21.60 -5.13
CA THR A 460 -5.92 -23.03 -5.32
C THR A 460 -6.42 -23.68 -4.03
N TYR A 461 -5.79 -23.38 -2.89
CA TYR A 461 -6.26 -23.87 -1.59
C TYR A 461 -7.68 -23.38 -1.27
N LEU A 462 -7.96 -22.10 -1.50
CA LEU A 462 -9.29 -21.51 -1.26
C LEU A 462 -10.35 -22.13 -2.18
N GLU A 463 -10.04 -22.33 -3.46
CA GLU A 463 -10.92 -23.00 -4.43
C GLU A 463 -11.23 -24.45 -4.03
N GLU A 464 -10.24 -25.21 -3.54
CA GLU A 464 -10.42 -26.59 -3.04
C GLU A 464 -11.34 -26.67 -1.81
N LYS A 465 -11.48 -25.58 -1.05
CA LYS A 465 -12.29 -25.52 0.17
C LYS A 465 -13.77 -25.19 -0.07
N ASN A 466 -14.20 -25.11 -1.33
CA ASN A 466 -15.60 -24.94 -1.74
C ASN A 466 -16.29 -23.73 -1.10
N MET A 467 -15.75 -22.54 -1.39
CA MET A 467 -16.13 -21.22 -0.87
C MET A 467 -17.54 -20.72 -1.19
N ASP A 468 -18.44 -21.58 -1.66
CA ASP A 468 -19.77 -21.17 -2.13
C ASP A 468 -20.77 -20.97 -0.98
N GLU A 469 -20.53 -21.59 0.18
CA GLU A 469 -21.28 -21.33 1.41
C GLU A 469 -20.67 -20.13 2.17
N GLN A 470 -21.52 -19.18 2.54
CA GLN A 470 -21.14 -18.00 3.32
C GLN A 470 -21.47 -18.21 4.78
N PHE A 471 -20.54 -17.85 5.67
CA PHE A 471 -20.86 -17.68 7.07
C PHE A 471 -21.74 -16.44 7.25
N LYS A 472 -23.01 -16.69 7.53
CA LYS A 472 -23.93 -15.77 8.22
C LYS A 472 -24.43 -16.50 9.46
N SER A 473 -24.02 -16.05 10.63
CA SER A 473 -24.60 -16.55 11.89
C SER A 473 -26.12 -16.32 11.88
N GLU A 474 -26.90 -17.18 12.57
CA GLU A 474 -28.34 -16.95 12.81
C GLU A 474 -28.61 -15.58 13.47
N ASN A 475 -27.60 -15.01 14.12
CA ASN A 475 -27.62 -13.70 14.78
C ASN A 475 -26.71 -12.67 14.08
N TRP A 476 -26.40 -12.83 12.78
CA TRP A 476 -25.52 -11.91 12.04
C TRP A 476 -26.01 -10.46 12.12
N GLU A 477 -27.29 -10.24 11.89
CA GLU A 477 -27.92 -8.91 11.99
C GLU A 477 -27.94 -8.40 13.44
N VAL A 478 -28.15 -9.28 14.42
CA VAL A 478 -28.10 -8.92 15.86
C VAL A 478 -26.68 -8.50 16.26
N LEU A 479 -25.66 -9.23 15.82
CA LEU A 479 -24.25 -8.90 16.05
C LEU A 479 -23.91 -7.55 15.42
N CYS A 480 -24.29 -7.34 14.15
CA CYS A 480 -24.10 -6.06 13.47
C CYS A 480 -24.80 -4.92 14.21
N ASN A 481 -26.04 -5.13 14.68
CA ASN A 481 -26.80 -4.14 15.44
C ASN A 481 -26.21 -3.84 16.82
N GLU A 482 -25.73 -4.85 17.55
CA GLU A 482 -25.03 -4.67 18.83
C GLU A 482 -23.74 -3.87 18.64
N ILE A 483 -22.98 -4.15 17.58
CA ILE A 483 -21.79 -3.39 17.21
C ILE A 483 -22.16 -1.93 16.90
N ILE A 484 -23.20 -1.70 16.09
CA ILE A 484 -23.68 -0.35 15.72
C ILE A 484 -24.13 0.46 16.94
N GLU A 485 -24.97 -0.12 17.80
CA GLU A 485 -25.44 0.53 19.03
C GLU A 485 -24.28 0.86 19.98
N TYR A 486 -23.29 -0.02 20.08
CA TYR A 486 -22.10 0.25 20.88
C TYR A 486 -21.26 1.41 20.33
N ILE A 487 -21.08 1.49 19.00
CA ILE A 487 -20.37 2.60 18.35
C ILE A 487 -21.08 3.93 18.62
N ARG A 488 -22.41 3.96 18.46
CA ARG A 488 -23.24 5.15 18.71
C ARG A 488 -23.12 5.63 20.15
N ASN A 489 -23.14 4.70 21.12
CA ASN A 489 -23.14 5.02 22.54
C ASN A 489 -21.77 5.45 23.09
N ASN A 490 -20.66 5.03 22.48
CA ASN A 490 -19.31 5.35 22.97
C ASN A 490 -18.66 6.55 22.27
N ASN A 491 -19.37 7.27 21.40
CA ASN A 491 -18.90 8.50 20.76
C ASN A 491 -17.51 8.35 20.09
N LEU A 492 -17.22 7.17 19.52
CA LEU A 492 -15.94 6.79 18.92
C LEU A 492 -15.67 7.46 17.55
N GLN A 493 -16.27 8.62 17.28
CA GLN A 493 -16.02 9.45 16.08
C GLN A 493 -14.56 9.92 15.93
N GLU A 494 -13.73 9.76 16.97
CA GLU A 494 -12.28 9.98 16.89
C GLU A 494 -11.51 8.86 16.16
N LEU A 495 -12.11 7.69 15.98
CA LEU A 495 -11.64 6.71 15.01
C LEU A 495 -12.26 7.12 13.67
N GLU A 496 -11.46 7.25 12.62
CA GLU A 496 -11.94 7.44 11.25
C GLU A 496 -12.82 6.23 10.86
N ILE A 497 -14.10 6.26 11.21
CA ILE A 497 -15.10 5.29 10.80
C ILE A 497 -15.67 5.80 9.49
N ASP A 498 -15.69 4.96 8.46
CA ASP A 498 -16.24 5.34 7.16
C ASP A 498 -17.74 5.68 7.31
N PRO A 499 -18.16 6.93 7.04
CA PRO A 499 -19.56 7.33 7.12
C PRO A 499 -20.49 6.50 6.23
N ASP A 500 -19.96 5.91 5.15
CA ASP A 500 -20.71 5.09 4.22
C ASP A 500 -20.96 3.67 4.78
N ILE A 501 -20.10 3.14 5.65
CA ILE A 501 -20.34 1.88 6.39
C ILE A 501 -21.54 2.04 7.33
N LEU A 502 -21.65 3.19 8.01
CA LEU A 502 -22.79 3.51 8.86
C LEU A 502 -24.09 3.59 8.05
N LYS A 503 -24.07 4.17 6.84
CA LYS A 503 -25.22 4.21 5.93
C LYS A 503 -25.61 2.85 5.33
N LEU A 504 -24.63 2.07 4.88
CA LEU A 504 -24.85 0.71 4.33
C LEU A 504 -25.60 -0.19 5.33
N SER A 505 -25.31 -0.01 6.63
CA SER A 505 -26.00 -0.73 7.70
C SER A 505 -27.46 -0.30 7.92
N GLU A 506 -27.77 0.99 7.71
CA GLU A 506 -29.14 1.51 7.82
C GLU A 506 -30.03 1.04 6.66
N GLU A 507 -29.48 0.95 5.45
CA GLU A 507 -30.19 0.40 4.29
C GLU A 507 -30.41 -1.11 4.39
N ALA A 508 -29.45 -1.86 4.94
CA ALA A 508 -29.62 -3.29 5.22
C ALA A 508 -30.71 -3.56 6.26
N CYS A 509 -30.87 -2.68 7.26
CA CYS A 509 -31.95 -2.76 8.26
C CYS A 509 -33.34 -2.43 7.71
N LEU A 510 -33.45 -1.73 6.59
CA LEU A 510 -34.73 -1.36 5.97
C LEU A 510 -35.33 -2.47 5.08
N ILE A 511 -34.58 -3.55 4.85
CA ILE A 511 -34.97 -4.68 3.97
C ILE A 511 -35.57 -5.86 4.77
N LEU A 512 -35.58 -5.78 6.10
CA LEU A 512 -36.23 -6.72 7.04
C LEU A 512 -37.48 -6.08 7.64
#